data_AF-A0A1B7W1N9-F1
#
_entry.id   AF-A0A1B7W1N9-F1
#
_cell.length_a   1.000
_cell.length_b   1.000
_cell.length_c   1.000
_cell.angle_alpha   90.00
_cell.angle_beta   90.00
_cell.angle_gamma   90.00
#
_symmetry.space_group_name_H-M   'P 1'
#
loop_
_entity.id
_entity.type
_entity.pdbx_description
1 polymer ?
#
loop_
_entity_poly.entity_id
_entity_poly.type
_entity_poly.pdbx_seq_one_letter_code
_entity_poly.pdbx_strand_id
1 'polypeptide(L)'
;MKLPKTTLILIVLAIGLGSFVYFHEIKGKNQQTEIKTQKQKIFSFTPADVQSLTIKIKDTTLELEKRNTSEKPQWEIKSPISEPANDAIVSYLMDLLVEGKSERTLPILPNELSEFGLDKPVATIDIKLKNQQKHQLILGKGDFNNQFLYAQADANQNMNLLLVSKDFVNAVNRDISEWKQTAEKTDIQPLPSLPSPTPTK
;
A
#
# COMPACT_ATOMS: atom_id res chain seq x y z
N MET A 1 33.66 22.98 54.21
CA MET A 1 34.53 21.78 54.30
C MET A 1 35.31 21.64 52.99
N LYS A 2 36.62 21.41 53.05
CA LYS A 2 37.45 21.20 51.85
C LYS A 2 37.24 19.76 51.37
N LEU A 3 36.82 19.57 50.12
CA LEU A 3 36.68 18.24 49.54
C LEU A 3 38.08 17.61 49.37
N PRO A 4 38.28 16.35 49.78
CA PRO A 4 39.58 15.70 49.60
C PRO A 4 39.84 15.48 48.10
N LYS A 5 41.12 15.56 47.71
CA LYS A 5 41.55 15.47 46.30
C LYS A 5 41.03 14.21 45.60
N THR A 6 40.89 13.12 46.34
CA THR A 6 40.34 11.84 45.88
C THR A 6 38.88 11.94 45.45
N THR A 7 38.04 12.70 46.17
CA THR A 7 36.64 12.93 45.78
C THR A 7 36.56 13.76 44.51
N LEU A 8 37.47 14.73 44.32
CA LEU A 8 37.50 15.57 43.13
C LEU A 8 37.88 14.75 41.88
N ILE A 9 38.82 13.81 42.02
CA ILE A 9 39.20 12.87 40.95
C ILE A 9 38.02 11.98 40.56
N LEU A 10 37.29 11.42 41.54
CA LEU A 10 36.13 10.57 41.28
C LEU A 10 35.00 11.32 40.56
N ILE A 11 34.76 12.59 40.90
CA ILE A 11 33.76 13.42 40.24
C ILE A 11 34.12 13.66 38.77
N VAL A 12 35.38 14.00 38.49
CA VAL A 12 35.85 14.20 37.10
C VAL A 12 35.73 12.91 36.29
N LEU A 13 36.09 11.77 36.89
CA LEU A 13 35.94 10.46 36.25
C LEU A 13 34.47 10.13 35.94
N ALA A 14 33.56 10.40 36.90
CA ALA A 14 32.13 10.16 36.72
C ALA A 14 31.53 11.03 35.60
N ILE A 15 31.93 12.31 35.53
CA ILE A 15 31.51 13.22 34.45
C ILE A 15 32.08 12.76 33.10
N GLY A 16 33.33 12.32 33.06
CA GLY A 16 33.97 11.79 31.85
C GLY A 16 33.25 10.55 31.31
N LEU A 17 33.01 9.56 32.18
CA LEU A 17 32.26 8.34 31.83
C LEU A 17 30.81 8.64 31.45
N GLY A 18 30.13 9.50 32.21
CA GLY A 18 28.76 9.93 31.89
C GLY A 18 28.67 10.65 30.54
N SER A 19 29.63 11.51 30.24
CA SER A 19 29.72 12.19 28.93
C SER A 19 30.01 11.19 27.81
N PHE A 20 30.96 10.27 28.02
CA PHE A 20 31.29 9.23 27.04
C PHE A 20 30.09 8.34 26.71
N VAL A 21 29.37 7.85 27.73
CA VAL A 21 28.15 7.05 27.56
C VAL A 21 27.04 7.89 26.91
N TYR A 22 26.85 9.14 27.30
CA TYR A 22 25.86 10.03 26.68
C TYR A 22 26.13 10.22 25.19
N PHE A 23 27.38 10.44 24.78
CA PHE A 23 27.73 10.61 23.37
C PHE A 23 27.66 9.28 22.59
N HIS A 24 28.15 8.19 23.18
CA HIS A 24 28.27 6.91 22.47
C HIS A 24 26.96 6.10 22.46
N GLU A 25 26.19 6.12 23.54
CA GLU A 25 24.93 5.36 23.62
C GLU A 25 23.69 6.22 23.34
N ILE A 26 23.56 7.41 23.93
CA ILE A 26 22.30 8.18 23.82
C ILE A 26 22.27 9.02 22.53
N LYS A 27 23.36 9.75 22.23
CA LYS A 27 23.42 10.59 21.03
C LYS A 27 23.72 9.78 19.77
N GLY A 28 24.54 8.73 19.88
CA GLY A 28 24.89 7.82 18.78
C GLY A 28 23.74 6.91 18.34
N LYS A 29 22.94 6.37 19.27
CA LYS A 29 21.77 5.53 18.89
C LYS A 29 20.66 6.35 18.24
N ASN A 30 20.46 7.61 18.62
CA ASN A 30 19.42 8.45 18.01
C ASN A 30 19.64 8.68 16.50
N GLN A 31 20.87 8.62 16.00
CA GLN A 31 21.13 8.74 14.55
C GLN A 31 20.91 7.45 13.76
N GLN A 32 20.96 6.28 14.41
CA GLN A 32 20.69 4.98 13.76
C GLN A 32 19.26 4.48 13.98
N THR A 33 18.54 4.99 14.99
CA THR A 33 17.11 4.71 15.23
C THR A 33 16.15 5.74 14.64
N GLU A 34 16.64 6.73 13.89
CA GLU A 34 15.87 7.35 12.82
C GLU A 34 15.92 6.47 11.55
N ILE A 35 15.57 5.18 11.67
CA ILE A 35 14.91 4.52 10.54
C ILE A 35 13.68 5.40 10.30
N LYS A 36 13.76 6.26 9.29
CA LYS A 36 12.74 7.26 8.95
C LYS A 36 11.37 6.62 9.10
N THR A 37 10.71 6.88 10.23
CA THR A 37 9.27 6.66 10.39
C THR A 37 8.58 7.83 9.70
N GLN A 38 8.99 8.10 8.46
CA GLN A 38 8.25 8.95 7.57
C GLN A 38 7.46 7.96 6.74
N LYS A 39 6.15 7.95 6.93
CA LYS A 39 5.24 7.21 6.07
C LYS A 39 5.40 7.76 4.65
N GLN A 40 6.27 7.14 3.86
CA GLN A 40 6.60 7.57 2.51
C GLN A 40 5.57 6.98 1.57
N LYS A 41 5.07 7.80 0.64
CA LYS A 41 4.22 7.30 -0.44
C LYS A 41 4.96 6.21 -1.21
N ILE A 42 4.25 5.14 -1.55
CA ILE A 42 4.80 4.04 -2.34
C ILE A 42 5.02 4.50 -3.79
N PHE A 43 4.06 5.25 -4.34
CA PHE A 43 4.10 5.80 -5.70
C PHE A 43 3.77 7.30 -5.72
N SER A 44 4.19 7.99 -6.78
CA SER A 44 4.03 9.44 -6.96
C SER A 44 3.06 9.85 -8.08
N PHE A 45 2.42 8.89 -8.76
CA PHE A 45 1.43 9.15 -9.80
C PHE A 45 0.04 9.45 -9.22
N THR A 46 -0.86 9.96 -10.06
CA THR A 46 -2.27 10.22 -9.72
C THR A 46 -3.21 9.16 -10.34
N PRO A 47 -4.48 9.04 -9.86
CA PRO A 47 -5.45 8.09 -10.44
C PRO A 47 -5.72 8.31 -11.93
N ALA A 48 -5.57 9.57 -12.37
CA ALA A 48 -5.78 9.97 -13.75
C ALA A 48 -4.66 9.48 -14.68
N ASP A 49 -3.47 9.24 -14.15
CA ASP A 49 -2.29 8.81 -14.93
C ASP A 49 -2.33 7.33 -15.27
N VAL A 50 -3.05 6.52 -14.49
CA VAL A 50 -3.11 5.07 -14.67
C VAL A 50 -4.00 4.71 -15.87
N GLN A 51 -3.43 3.93 -16.78
CA GLN A 51 -4.06 3.45 -18.01
C GLN A 51 -4.46 1.96 -17.91
N SER A 52 -3.63 1.13 -17.30
CA SER A 52 -3.95 -0.29 -17.08
C SER A 52 -3.36 -0.81 -15.78
N LEU A 53 -4.00 -1.84 -15.24
CA LEU A 53 -3.56 -2.60 -14.06
C LEU A 53 -3.56 -4.08 -14.42
N THR A 54 -2.49 -4.79 -14.08
CA THR A 54 -2.46 -6.26 -14.17
C THR A 54 -2.17 -6.83 -12.80
N ILE A 55 -3.10 -7.62 -12.28
CA ILE A 55 -3.05 -8.19 -10.94
C ILE A 55 -2.84 -9.69 -11.10
N LYS A 56 -1.75 -10.20 -10.52
CA LYS A 56 -1.45 -11.63 -10.46
C LYS A 56 -1.59 -12.06 -9.01
N ILE A 57 -2.49 -13.00 -8.75
CA ILE A 57 -2.68 -13.58 -7.43
C ILE A 57 -2.96 -15.08 -7.56
N LYS A 58 -2.17 -15.89 -6.84
CA LYS A 58 -2.20 -17.36 -6.96
C LYS A 58 -2.06 -17.75 -8.45
N ASP A 59 -3.05 -18.45 -9.00
CA ASP A 59 -3.08 -18.91 -10.40
C ASP A 59 -3.97 -18.03 -11.30
N THR A 60 -4.43 -16.87 -10.81
CA THR A 60 -5.31 -15.96 -11.55
C THR A 60 -4.56 -14.71 -11.96
N THR A 61 -4.72 -14.31 -13.23
CA THR A 61 -4.26 -13.03 -13.76
C THR A 61 -5.48 -12.22 -14.18
N LEU A 62 -5.67 -11.07 -13.53
CA LEU A 62 -6.71 -10.11 -13.81
C LEU A 62 -6.10 -8.91 -14.53
N GLU A 63 -6.54 -8.65 -15.76
CA GLU A 63 -6.12 -7.50 -16.54
C GLU A 63 -7.24 -6.48 -16.62
N LEU A 64 -6.97 -5.25 -16.20
CA LEU A 64 -7.89 -4.12 -16.21
C LEU A 64 -7.33 -3.03 -17.11
N GLU A 65 -8.18 -2.48 -17.96
CA GLU A 65 -7.82 -1.36 -18.83
C GLU A 65 -8.86 -0.26 -18.78
N LYS A 66 -8.40 0.98 -18.70
CA LYS A 66 -9.27 2.16 -18.73
C LYS A 66 -9.66 2.46 -20.18
N ARG A 67 -10.94 2.30 -20.51
CA ARG A 67 -11.52 2.74 -21.77
C ARG A 67 -11.96 4.20 -21.64
N ASN A 68 -11.40 5.08 -22.45
CA ASN A 68 -11.87 6.45 -22.55
C ASN A 68 -13.15 6.47 -23.40
N THR A 69 -14.30 6.68 -22.77
CA THR A 69 -15.57 6.90 -23.47
C THR A 69 -15.87 8.41 -23.54
N SER A 70 -16.81 8.82 -24.39
CA SER A 70 -17.17 10.22 -24.61
C SER A 70 -17.75 10.93 -23.38
N GLU A 71 -18.19 10.20 -22.35
CA GLU A 71 -18.81 10.75 -21.15
C GLU A 71 -17.90 10.61 -19.92
N LYS A 72 -17.47 9.37 -19.61
CA LYS A 72 -16.61 9.08 -18.45
C LYS A 72 -15.67 7.90 -18.74
N PRO A 73 -14.40 7.94 -18.31
CA PRO A 73 -13.54 6.78 -18.38
C PRO A 73 -14.14 5.62 -17.59
N GLN A 74 -14.25 4.45 -18.22
CA GLN A 74 -14.80 3.23 -17.64
C GLN A 74 -13.72 2.16 -17.62
N TRP A 75 -13.64 1.40 -16.54
CA TRP A 75 -12.71 0.27 -16.44
C TRP A 75 -13.33 -0.99 -17.04
N GLU A 76 -12.51 -1.76 -17.74
CA GLU A 76 -12.90 -3.05 -18.29
C GLU A 76 -11.92 -4.12 -17.86
N ILE A 77 -12.46 -5.30 -17.58
CA ILE A 77 -11.69 -6.53 -17.49
C ILE A 77 -11.38 -6.97 -18.92
N LYS A 78 -10.10 -7.25 -19.20
CA LYS A 78 -9.62 -7.81 -20.46
C LYS A 78 -9.32 -9.30 -20.36
N SER A 79 -8.91 -9.75 -19.17
CA SER A 79 -8.58 -11.14 -18.87
C SER A 79 -8.90 -11.41 -17.40
N PRO A 80 -9.42 -12.60 -17.03
CA PRO A 80 -9.69 -13.76 -17.89
C PRO A 80 -10.99 -13.67 -18.69
N ILE A 81 -11.80 -12.64 -18.44
CA ILE A 81 -13.08 -12.39 -19.10
C ILE A 81 -13.07 -10.98 -19.70
N SER A 82 -13.92 -10.74 -20.71
CA SER A 82 -14.06 -9.40 -21.30
C SER A 82 -15.41 -8.80 -20.90
N GLU A 83 -15.44 -8.08 -19.78
CA GLU A 83 -16.64 -7.46 -19.21
C GLU A 83 -16.30 -6.10 -18.56
N PRO A 84 -17.27 -5.19 -18.41
CA PRO A 84 -17.10 -3.99 -17.60
C PRO A 84 -16.67 -4.34 -16.17
N ALA A 85 -15.68 -3.62 -15.66
CA ALA A 85 -15.21 -3.79 -14.29
C ALA A 85 -16.09 -2.99 -13.31
N ASN A 86 -16.14 -3.45 -12.07
CA ASN A 86 -16.80 -2.77 -10.97
C ASN A 86 -16.00 -1.52 -10.58
N ASP A 87 -16.54 -0.35 -10.90
CA ASP A 87 -15.88 0.93 -10.65
C ASP A 87 -15.49 1.13 -9.18
N ALA A 88 -16.30 0.67 -8.23
CA ALA A 88 -16.02 0.86 -6.80
C ALA A 88 -14.80 0.03 -6.34
N ILE A 89 -14.69 -1.21 -6.80
CA ILE A 89 -13.56 -2.08 -6.46
C ILE A 89 -12.27 -1.60 -7.12
N VAL A 90 -12.34 -1.18 -8.38
CA VAL A 90 -11.18 -0.60 -9.07
C VAL A 90 -10.74 0.70 -8.40
N SER A 91 -11.68 1.56 -8.00
CA SER A 91 -11.37 2.79 -7.25
C SER A 91 -10.69 2.49 -5.93
N TYR A 92 -11.18 1.51 -5.17
CA TYR A 92 -10.56 1.13 -3.90
C TYR A 92 -9.09 0.70 -4.07
N LEU A 93 -8.78 -0.14 -5.06
CA LEU A 93 -7.39 -0.49 -5.35
C LEU A 93 -6.57 0.72 -5.82
N MET A 94 -7.15 1.61 -6.62
CA MET A 94 -6.49 2.82 -7.10
C MET A 94 -6.11 3.75 -5.93
N ASP A 95 -7.02 3.96 -4.99
CA ASP A 95 -6.81 4.79 -3.81
C ASP A 95 -5.67 4.21 -2.96
N LEU A 96 -5.63 2.89 -2.77
CA LEU A 96 -4.52 2.22 -2.11
C LEU A 96 -3.18 2.46 -2.83
N LEU A 97 -3.13 2.41 -4.15
CA LEU A 97 -1.89 2.62 -4.90
C LEU A 97 -1.39 4.07 -4.85
N VAL A 98 -2.30 5.05 -4.86
CA VAL A 98 -1.98 6.49 -4.93
C VAL A 98 -1.73 7.11 -3.55
N GLU A 99 -2.51 6.68 -2.55
CA GLU A 99 -2.45 7.19 -1.18
C GLU A 99 -1.61 6.30 -0.28
N GLY A 100 -1.35 5.06 -0.71
CA GLY A 100 -0.60 4.06 0.02
C GLY A 100 0.77 4.54 0.43
N LYS A 101 1.10 4.27 1.69
CA LYS A 101 2.38 4.60 2.30
C LYS A 101 3.01 3.35 2.88
N SER A 102 4.33 3.32 2.83
CA SER A 102 5.10 2.36 3.60
C SER A 102 5.20 2.85 5.05
N GLU A 103 4.83 2.01 6.01
CA GLU A 103 5.03 2.30 7.44
C GLU A 103 6.52 2.31 7.80
N ARG A 104 7.29 1.44 7.14
CA ARG A 104 8.75 1.33 7.30
C ARG A 104 9.39 0.91 6.00
N THR A 105 10.52 1.55 5.68
CA THR A 105 11.35 1.22 4.52
C THR A 105 12.71 0.75 5.03
N LEU A 106 13.12 -0.45 4.63
CA LEU A 106 14.38 -1.07 5.03
C LEU A 106 15.16 -1.48 3.77
N PRO A 107 16.46 -1.17 3.66
CA PRO A 107 17.28 -1.74 2.60
C PRO A 107 17.41 -3.25 2.80
N ILE A 108 17.38 -4.01 1.70
CA ILE A 108 17.57 -5.47 1.73
C ILE A 108 18.54 -5.92 0.63
N LEU A 109 19.13 -7.10 0.82
CA LEU A 109 19.98 -7.77 -0.15
C LEU A 109 19.17 -8.72 -1.05
N PRO A 110 19.63 -9.01 -2.29
CA PRO A 110 18.93 -9.91 -3.21
C PRO A 110 18.68 -11.32 -2.69
N ASN A 111 19.56 -11.83 -1.82
CA ASN A 111 19.44 -13.17 -1.24
C ASN A 111 18.40 -13.25 -0.09
N GLU A 112 17.89 -12.11 0.39
CA GLU A 112 16.92 -12.05 1.50
C GLU A 112 15.47 -12.07 1.00
N LEU A 113 15.21 -12.00 -0.31
CA LEU A 113 13.85 -11.93 -0.88
C LEU A 113 12.94 -13.09 -0.42
N SER A 114 13.50 -14.29 -0.31
CA SER A 114 12.78 -15.48 0.15
C SER A 114 12.37 -15.40 1.63
N GLU A 115 13.15 -14.71 2.46
CA GLU A 115 12.84 -14.49 3.87
C GLU A 115 11.61 -13.61 4.05
N PHE A 116 11.25 -12.80 3.05
CA PHE A 116 10.09 -11.91 3.05
C PHE A 116 8.95 -12.40 2.15
N GLY A 117 9.11 -13.56 1.50
CA GLY A 117 8.12 -14.11 0.56
C GLY A 117 7.97 -13.30 -0.71
N LEU A 118 9.02 -12.58 -1.14
CA LEU A 118 9.04 -11.78 -2.36
C LEU A 118 9.49 -12.60 -3.59
N ASP A 119 10.13 -13.74 -3.39
CA ASP A 119 10.46 -14.73 -4.44
C ASP A 119 9.22 -15.50 -4.92
N LYS A 120 8.28 -15.76 -4.00
CA LYS A 120 6.96 -16.36 -4.24
C LYS A 120 5.89 -15.41 -3.71
N PRO A 121 5.61 -14.33 -4.46
CA PRO A 121 4.72 -13.29 -3.98
C PRO A 121 3.31 -13.80 -3.76
N VAL A 122 2.65 -13.26 -2.74
CA VAL A 122 1.22 -13.47 -2.49
C VAL A 122 0.41 -12.84 -3.63
N ALA A 123 0.82 -11.66 -4.09
CA ALA A 123 0.29 -11.03 -5.27
C ALA A 123 1.29 -10.06 -5.90
N THR A 124 1.09 -9.75 -7.18
CA THR A 124 1.83 -8.72 -7.90
C THR A 124 0.86 -7.82 -8.64
N ILE A 125 1.09 -6.51 -8.55
CA ILE A 125 0.28 -5.50 -9.23
C ILE A 125 1.21 -4.74 -10.16
N ASP A 126 1.04 -4.94 -11.47
CA ASP A 126 1.72 -4.18 -12.50
C ASP A 126 0.83 -2.99 -12.89
N ILE A 127 1.40 -1.79 -12.89
CA ILE A 127 0.73 -0.54 -13.19
C ILE A 127 1.34 0.06 -14.46
N LYS A 128 0.52 0.34 -15.46
CA LYS A 128 0.93 1.05 -16.67
C LYS A 128 0.31 2.44 -16.68
N LEU A 129 1.16 3.45 -16.77
CA LEU A 129 0.74 4.84 -16.89
C LEU A 129 0.55 5.25 -18.36
N LYS A 130 -0.20 6.33 -18.58
CA LYS A 130 -0.45 6.91 -19.91
C LYS A 130 0.84 7.32 -20.64
N ASN A 131 1.84 7.76 -19.90
CA ASN A 131 3.17 8.11 -20.43
C ASN A 131 4.06 6.88 -20.72
N GLN A 132 3.50 5.67 -20.70
CA GLN A 132 4.19 4.39 -20.89
C GLN A 132 5.15 3.98 -19.75
N GLN A 133 5.27 4.77 -18.67
CA GLN A 133 5.98 4.34 -17.47
C GLN A 133 5.26 3.14 -16.85
N LYS A 134 6.06 2.21 -16.34
CA LYS A 134 5.58 1.00 -15.68
C LYS A 134 6.06 1.02 -14.24
N HIS A 135 5.14 0.75 -13.34
CA HIS A 135 5.44 0.50 -11.93
C HIS A 135 5.00 -0.91 -11.56
N GLN A 136 5.61 -1.47 -10.53
CA GLN A 136 5.25 -2.77 -10.01
C GLN A 136 5.24 -2.75 -8.48
N LEU A 137 4.19 -3.32 -7.88
CA LEU A 137 4.12 -3.62 -6.46
C LEU A 137 4.07 -5.14 -6.27
N ILE A 138 5.10 -5.68 -5.64
CA ILE A 138 5.20 -7.09 -5.25
C ILE A 138 4.80 -7.20 -3.79
N LEU A 139 3.79 -8.01 -3.48
CA LEU A 139 3.30 -8.25 -2.12
C LEU A 139 3.79 -9.61 -1.64
N GLY A 140 4.59 -9.61 -0.58
CA GLY A 140 5.12 -10.80 0.07
C GLY A 140 4.24 -11.27 1.22
N LYS A 141 4.86 -11.97 2.18
CA LYS A 141 4.17 -12.51 3.36
C LYS A 141 3.91 -11.43 4.43
N GLY A 142 3.08 -11.78 5.41
CA GLY A 142 2.88 -10.95 6.59
C GLY A 142 4.15 -10.80 7.43
N ASP A 143 4.26 -9.66 8.12
CA ASP A 143 5.30 -9.46 9.12
C ASP A 143 5.10 -10.36 10.36
N PHE A 144 6.03 -10.31 11.31
CA PHE A 144 6.06 -11.25 12.43
C PHE A 144 4.75 -11.30 13.24
N ASN A 145 4.12 -10.15 13.50
CA ASN A 145 2.84 -10.08 14.20
C ASN A 145 1.64 -10.06 13.26
N ASN A 146 1.88 -10.22 11.95
CA ASN A 146 0.88 -10.23 10.90
C ASN A 146 -0.01 -8.98 10.95
N GLN A 147 0.56 -7.80 11.19
CA GLN A 147 -0.13 -6.52 11.09
C GLN A 147 0.04 -5.89 9.70
N PHE A 148 1.22 -6.06 9.11
CA PHE A 148 1.57 -5.51 7.80
C PHE A 148 1.97 -6.63 6.83
N LEU A 149 2.13 -6.27 5.57
CA LEU A 149 2.74 -7.11 4.55
C LEU A 149 4.12 -6.57 4.18
N TYR A 150 5.06 -7.47 3.99
CA TYR A 150 6.27 -7.13 3.26
C TYR A 150 5.94 -6.86 1.80
N ALA A 151 6.54 -5.84 1.23
CA ALA A 151 6.35 -5.50 -0.17
C ALA A 151 7.62 -4.92 -0.79
N GLN A 152 7.69 -4.94 -2.11
CA GLN A 152 8.72 -4.26 -2.88
C GLN A 152 8.05 -3.47 -4.00
N ALA A 153 8.43 -2.20 -4.15
CA ALA A 153 7.99 -1.35 -5.25
C ALA A 153 9.15 -1.16 -6.23
N ASP A 154 8.88 -1.33 -7.52
CA ASP A 154 9.85 -1.14 -8.61
C ASP A 154 11.19 -1.82 -8.34
N ALA A 155 11.16 -3.16 -8.20
CA ALA A 155 12.31 -3.99 -7.80
C ALA A 155 13.59 -3.75 -8.64
N ASN A 156 13.44 -3.30 -9.89
CA ASN A 156 14.56 -2.98 -10.78
C ASN A 156 15.25 -1.64 -10.46
N GLN A 157 14.58 -0.75 -9.71
CA GLN A 157 15.07 0.59 -9.39
C GLN A 157 15.58 0.69 -7.96
N ASN A 158 14.87 0.08 -7.00
CA ASN A 158 15.18 0.20 -5.59
C ASN A 158 15.12 -1.16 -4.87
N MET A 159 16.19 -1.48 -4.15
CA MET A 159 16.27 -2.70 -3.33
C MET A 159 15.83 -2.41 -1.89
N ASN A 160 14.60 -1.96 -1.75
CA ASN A 160 14.01 -1.62 -0.47
C ASN A 160 12.81 -2.51 -0.17
N LEU A 161 12.79 -3.05 1.04
CA LEU A 161 11.64 -3.69 1.66
C LEU A 161 10.72 -2.64 2.26
N LEU A 162 9.45 -2.72 1.90
CA LEU A 162 8.38 -1.87 2.41
C LEU A 162 7.49 -2.68 3.36
N LEU A 163 6.94 -2.02 4.38
CA LEU A 163 5.85 -2.55 5.19
C LEU A 163 4.56 -1.82 4.82
N VAL A 164 3.62 -2.52 4.19
CA VAL A 164 2.38 -1.93 3.66
C VAL A 164 1.13 -2.52 4.32
N SER A 165 0.00 -1.82 4.22
CA SER A 165 -1.28 -2.30 4.75
C SER A 165 -1.68 -3.63 4.12
N LYS A 166 -2.35 -4.49 4.90
CA LYS A 166 -2.99 -5.71 4.43
C LYS A 166 -4.12 -5.46 3.43
N ASP A 167 -4.64 -4.25 3.40
CA ASP A 167 -5.66 -3.81 2.46
C ASP A 167 -5.25 -4.06 1.01
N PHE A 168 -3.95 -4.00 0.70
CA PHE A 168 -3.45 -4.34 -0.64
C PHE A 168 -3.79 -5.78 -1.04
N VAL A 169 -3.52 -6.78 -0.18
CA VAL A 169 -3.88 -8.17 -0.47
C VAL A 169 -5.39 -8.36 -0.44
N ASN A 170 -6.10 -7.71 0.49
CA ASN A 170 -7.56 -7.81 0.57
C ASN A 170 -8.24 -7.22 -0.68
N ALA A 171 -7.68 -6.16 -1.26
CA ALA A 171 -8.17 -5.53 -2.48
C ALA A 171 -7.99 -6.42 -3.72
N VAL A 172 -6.97 -7.27 -3.75
CA VAL A 172 -6.69 -8.12 -4.93
C VAL A 172 -7.17 -9.57 -4.78
N ASN A 173 -7.28 -10.09 -3.56
CA ASN A 173 -7.76 -11.44 -3.25
C ASN A 173 -9.29 -11.48 -3.19
N ARG A 174 -9.93 -11.24 -4.33
CA ARG A 174 -11.38 -11.24 -4.51
C ARG A 174 -11.77 -12.23 -5.61
N ASP A 175 -13.00 -12.74 -5.58
CA ASP A 175 -13.50 -13.56 -6.68
C ASP A 175 -13.63 -12.72 -7.96
N ILE A 176 -13.38 -13.33 -9.13
CA ILE A 176 -13.49 -12.64 -10.42
C ILE A 176 -14.89 -12.06 -10.64
N SER A 177 -15.93 -12.69 -10.09
CA SER A 177 -17.31 -12.24 -10.19
C SER A 177 -17.55 -10.90 -9.50
N GLU A 178 -16.81 -10.62 -8.42
CA GLU A 178 -16.93 -9.34 -7.71
C GLU A 178 -16.31 -8.21 -8.53
N TRP A 179 -15.25 -8.48 -9.30
CA TRP A 179 -14.63 -7.48 -10.17
C TRP A 179 -15.51 -7.04 -11.32
N LYS A 180 -16.58 -7.76 -11.64
CA LYS A 180 -17.49 -7.41 -12.72
C LYS A 180 -18.44 -6.32 -12.25
N GLN A 181 -18.80 -5.43 -13.17
CA GLN A 181 -19.84 -4.44 -12.91
C GLN A 181 -21.14 -5.15 -12.53
N THR A 182 -21.58 -4.94 -11.28
CA THR A 182 -22.91 -5.39 -10.87
C THR A 182 -23.92 -4.52 -11.61
N ALA A 183 -24.80 -5.14 -12.38
CA ALA A 183 -26.02 -4.47 -12.81
C ALA A 183 -26.81 -4.17 -11.53
N GLU A 184 -26.97 -2.90 -11.17
CA GLU A 184 -27.88 -2.51 -10.11
C GLU A 184 -29.25 -3.14 -10.42
N LYS A 185 -29.63 -4.18 -9.67
CA LYS A 185 -31.04 -4.52 -9.54
C LYS A 185 -31.65 -3.41 -8.69
N THR A 186 -31.94 -2.27 -9.31
CA THR A 186 -32.89 -1.32 -8.75
C THR A 186 -34.27 -1.99 -8.85
N ASP A 187 -34.57 -2.86 -7.89
CA ASP A 187 -35.95 -3.27 -7.62
C ASP A 187 -36.65 -2.06 -6.99
N ILE A 188 -36.89 -1.03 -7.82
CA ILE A 188 -37.86 0.00 -7.49
C ILE A 188 -39.20 -0.69 -7.71
N GLN A 189 -39.68 -1.41 -6.71
CA GLN A 189 -41.10 -1.73 -6.64
C GLN A 189 -41.83 -0.38 -6.73
N PRO A 190 -42.62 -0.12 -7.79
CA PRO A 190 -43.28 1.16 -7.92
C PRO A 190 -44.15 1.39 -6.68
N LEU A 191 -43.95 2.54 -6.04
CA LEU A 191 -44.76 2.96 -4.91
C LEU A 191 -46.25 2.86 -5.33
N PRO A 192 -47.12 2.18 -4.55
CA PRO A 192 -48.54 2.07 -4.91
C PRO A 192 -49.09 3.48 -5.14
N SER A 193 -49.67 3.70 -6.32
CA SER A 193 -50.24 4.99 -6.70
C SER A 193 -51.33 5.38 -5.70
N LEU A 194 -51.16 6.55 -5.07
CA LEU A 194 -52.20 7.15 -4.26
C LEU A 194 -53.42 7.46 -5.16
N PRO A 195 -54.64 7.09 -4.75
CA PRO A 195 -55.84 7.40 -5.53
C PRO A 195 -56.06 8.92 -5.58
N SER A 196 -56.29 9.45 -6.78
CA SER A 196 -56.61 10.87 -7.00
C SER A 196 -57.88 11.29 -6.25
N PRO A 197 -57.94 12.50 -5.66
CA PRO A 197 -59.14 12.98 -4.99
C PRO A 197 -60.28 13.15 -6.00
N THR A 198 -61.43 12.55 -5.67
CA THR A 198 -62.66 12.69 -6.45
C THR A 198 -63.17 14.13 -6.30
N PRO A 199 -63.48 14.86 -7.40
CA PRO A 199 -64.05 16.19 -7.29
C PRO A 199 -65.53 16.06 -6.86
N THR A 200 -65.85 16.57 -5.68
CA THR A 200 -67.23 16.72 -5.22
C THR A 200 -67.95 17.76 -6.07
N LYS A 201 -69.09 17.38 -6.63
CA LYS A 201 -69.98 18.22 -7.45
C LYS A 201 -70.76 19.21 -6.59
#